data_AF-A0A7X6VRM0-F1
#
_entry.id   AF-A0A7X6VRM0-F1
#
_cell.length_a   1.000
_cell.length_b   1.000
_cell.length_c   1.000
_cell.angle_alpha   90.00
_cell.angle_beta   90.00
_cell.angle_gamma   90.00
#
_symmetry.space_group_name_H-M   'P 1'
#
loop_
_entity.id
_entity.type
_entity.pdbx_description
1 polymer ?
#
loop_
_entity_poly.entity_id
_entity_poly.type
_entity_poly.pdbx_seq_one_letter_code
_entity_poly.pdbx_strand_id
1 'polypeptide(L)'
;MIDIKRGVVIKELFSRSGIAGYLVKIEDKEEKCIAYPDLTGEVKVGDEVIVNTTAVKLNLGSGGYHYILANLNVASKDLSPEGHIMKLRYTPMQLKVLSVEEQDSPYHEDLVAADSIEGIPVLVGTLHSMLAPLCLQLGQWGLKVAYVMTDGAALPMAFSNTVAELKNKNLLHGTVTIGHAFGGDLEAVNIYSGLLAAKKVFNPDVIIVAMGPGIVGTGTKWGFTGVEQGEILNAVDTLQGVPICVPRISFADSRDRHKGVSHHTLTVLS
;
A
#
# COMPACT_ATOMS: atom_id res chain seq x y z
N MET A 1 -0.13 22.03 -1.67
CA MET A 1 -1.48 22.65 -1.80
C MET A 1 -2.33 21.76 -2.71
N ILE A 2 -3.63 21.66 -2.48
CA ILE A 2 -4.57 20.74 -3.15
C ILE A 2 -5.47 21.50 -4.14
N ASP A 3 -5.69 20.96 -5.34
CA ASP A 3 -6.66 21.44 -6.33
C ASP A 3 -7.96 20.65 -6.16
N ILE A 4 -9.07 21.34 -5.93
CA ILE A 4 -10.37 20.72 -5.64
C ILE A 4 -11.42 21.24 -6.61
N LYS A 5 -12.25 20.32 -7.11
CA LYS A 5 -13.40 20.60 -7.99
C LYS A 5 -14.65 19.87 -7.51
N ARG A 6 -15.83 20.39 -7.85
CA ARG A 6 -17.11 19.69 -7.69
C ARG A 6 -17.44 18.97 -9.00
N GLY A 7 -18.06 17.80 -8.89
CA GLY A 7 -18.52 17.05 -10.05
C GLY A 7 -19.73 16.18 -9.76
N VAL A 8 -20.28 15.56 -10.80
CA VAL A 8 -21.41 14.63 -10.71
C VAL A 8 -20.99 13.28 -11.30
N VAL A 9 -21.24 12.20 -10.57
CA VAL A 9 -20.91 10.84 -11.02
C VAL A 9 -21.83 10.45 -12.16
N ILE A 10 -21.27 10.10 -13.32
CA ILE A 10 -22.07 9.76 -14.51
C ILE A 10 -22.09 8.26 -14.82
N LYS A 11 -21.02 7.54 -14.46
CA LYS A 11 -20.90 6.11 -14.76
C LYS A 11 -19.90 5.42 -13.83
N GLU A 12 -20.22 4.21 -13.39
CA GLU A 12 -19.24 3.30 -12.79
C GLU A 12 -18.40 2.63 -13.88
N LEU A 13 -17.07 2.67 -13.73
CA LEU A 13 -16.10 2.05 -14.63
C LEU A 13 -15.68 0.68 -14.14
N PHE A 14 -15.48 0.53 -12.83
CA PHE A 14 -15.18 -0.73 -12.17
C PHE A 14 -15.48 -0.62 -10.68
N SER A 15 -15.65 -1.76 -10.02
CA SER A 15 -15.72 -1.85 -8.55
C SER A 15 -15.00 -3.10 -8.06
N ARG A 16 -14.29 -2.96 -6.93
CA ARG A 16 -13.68 -4.04 -6.15
C ARG A 16 -13.81 -3.72 -4.67
N SER A 17 -13.57 -4.70 -3.81
CA SER A 17 -13.51 -4.47 -2.36
C SER A 17 -12.60 -3.29 -2.02
N GLY A 18 -13.13 -2.28 -1.32
CA GLY A 18 -12.41 -1.10 -0.86
C GLY A 18 -12.08 -0.04 -1.92
N ILE A 19 -12.47 -0.22 -3.19
CA ILE A 19 -12.17 0.76 -4.25
C ILE A 19 -13.14 0.68 -5.43
N ALA A 20 -13.59 1.82 -5.93
CA ALA A 20 -14.37 1.92 -7.15
C ALA A 20 -13.88 3.04 -8.07
N GLY A 21 -14.00 2.81 -9.38
CA GLY A 21 -13.65 3.77 -10.41
C GLY A 21 -14.89 4.33 -11.08
N TYR A 22 -14.93 5.64 -11.30
CA TYR A 22 -16.06 6.34 -11.88
C TYR A 22 -15.60 7.25 -13.01
N LEU A 23 -16.52 7.53 -13.91
CA LEU A 23 -16.47 8.70 -14.77
C LEU A 23 -17.30 9.78 -14.09
N VAL A 24 -16.71 10.97 -13.90
CA VAL A 24 -17.32 12.10 -13.21
C VAL A 24 -17.32 13.29 -14.15
N LYS A 25 -18.47 13.93 -14.30
CA LYS A 25 -18.58 15.20 -15.01
C LYS A 25 -18.08 16.32 -14.11
N ILE A 26 -16.95 16.92 -14.46
CA ILE A 26 -16.34 18.07 -13.78
C ILE A 26 -16.36 19.22 -14.78
N GLU A 27 -17.14 20.27 -14.47
CA GLU A 27 -17.43 21.35 -15.43
C GLU A 27 -18.00 20.75 -16.74
N ASP A 28 -17.35 20.98 -17.88
CA ASP A 28 -17.76 20.47 -19.20
C ASP A 28 -16.96 19.22 -19.65
N LYS A 29 -16.21 18.59 -18.74
CA LYS A 29 -15.35 17.42 -19.04
C LYS A 29 -15.78 16.18 -18.29
N GLU A 30 -15.55 15.02 -18.90
CA GLU A 30 -15.70 13.72 -18.28
C GLU A 30 -14.33 13.20 -17.87
N GLU A 31 -14.11 13.09 -16.56
CA GLU A 31 -12.81 12.74 -16.00
C GLU A 31 -12.89 11.43 -15.20
N LYS A 32 -11.84 10.62 -15.28
CA LYS A 32 -11.74 9.37 -14.53
C LYS A 32 -11.40 9.66 -13.08
N CYS A 33 -12.18 9.12 -12.16
CA CYS A 33 -12.01 9.31 -10.72
C CYS A 33 -11.98 7.97 -9.99
N ILE A 34 -11.27 7.91 -8.88
CA ILE A 34 -11.28 6.78 -7.92
C ILE A 34 -11.95 7.24 -6.63
N ALA A 35 -12.79 6.39 -6.06
CA ALA A 35 -13.29 6.51 -4.69
C ALA A 35 -12.80 5.32 -3.85
N TYR A 36 -12.61 5.57 -2.56
CA TYR A 36 -12.39 4.55 -1.56
C TYR A 36 -13.61 4.59 -0.62
N PRO A 37 -14.57 3.65 -0.72
CA PRO A 37 -15.80 3.70 0.07
C PRO A 37 -15.57 3.78 1.59
N ASP A 38 -14.44 3.24 2.06
CA ASP A 38 -14.00 3.37 3.45
C ASP A 38 -13.77 4.83 3.89
N LEU A 39 -13.39 5.70 2.95
CA LEU A 39 -13.19 7.13 3.19
C LEU A 39 -14.37 7.98 2.72
N THR A 40 -14.97 7.65 1.59
CA THR A 40 -15.96 8.52 0.93
C THR A 40 -17.41 8.15 1.25
N GLY A 41 -17.64 6.97 1.81
CA GLY A 41 -18.93 6.28 1.72
C GLY A 41 -19.15 5.70 0.32
N GLU A 42 -20.21 4.92 0.17
CA GLU A 42 -20.64 4.41 -1.13
C GLU A 42 -20.96 5.56 -2.09
N VAL A 43 -20.52 5.44 -3.34
CA VAL A 43 -20.72 6.44 -4.39
C VAL A 43 -21.60 5.84 -5.47
N LYS A 44 -22.65 6.57 -5.88
CA LYS A 44 -23.61 6.12 -6.89
C LYS A 44 -23.64 7.07 -8.08
N VAL A 45 -24.09 6.55 -9.22
CA VAL A 45 -24.39 7.40 -10.38
C VAL A 45 -25.45 8.44 -10.01
N GLY A 46 -25.20 9.69 -10.35
CA GLY A 46 -26.02 10.85 -9.99
C GLY A 46 -25.56 11.57 -8.72
N ASP A 47 -24.66 10.99 -7.92
CA ASP A 47 -24.17 11.64 -6.72
C ASP A 47 -23.28 12.84 -7.04
N GLU A 48 -23.37 13.87 -6.21
CA GLU A 48 -22.50 15.03 -6.25
C GLU A 48 -21.26 14.78 -5.39
N VAL A 49 -20.08 15.06 -5.93
CA VAL A 49 -18.81 14.72 -5.28
C VAL A 49 -17.84 15.89 -5.29
N ILE A 50 -16.96 15.90 -4.29
CA ILE A 50 -15.77 16.74 -4.24
C ILE A 50 -14.57 15.92 -4.69
N VAL A 51 -13.80 16.44 -5.65
CA VAL A 51 -12.72 15.72 -6.33
C VAL A 51 -11.40 16.45 -6.17
N ASN A 52 -10.36 15.74 -5.75
CA ASN A 52 -8.97 16.16 -5.81
C ASN A 52 -8.41 15.95 -7.22
N THR A 53 -8.16 17.05 -7.92
CA THR A 53 -7.70 17.07 -9.32
C THR A 53 -6.19 17.24 -9.47
N THR A 54 -5.46 17.37 -8.35
CA THR A 54 -4.05 17.78 -8.29
C THR A 54 -3.12 16.91 -9.14
N ALA A 55 -3.17 15.59 -8.97
CA ALA A 55 -2.17 14.69 -9.55
C ALA A 55 -2.21 14.67 -11.09
N VAL A 56 -3.41 14.67 -11.68
CA VAL A 56 -3.61 14.72 -13.13
C VAL A 56 -3.26 16.11 -13.67
N LYS A 57 -3.65 17.19 -12.97
CA LYS A 57 -3.30 18.56 -13.36
C LYS A 57 -1.79 18.79 -13.43
N LEU A 58 -1.03 18.15 -12.55
CA LEU A 58 0.43 18.17 -12.52
C LEU A 58 1.08 17.08 -13.38
N ASN A 59 0.30 16.26 -14.09
CA ASN A 59 0.76 15.16 -14.93
C ASN A 59 1.71 14.18 -14.22
N LEU A 60 1.40 13.83 -12.96
CA LEU A 60 2.28 13.00 -12.11
C LEU A 60 2.20 11.49 -12.40
N GLY A 61 1.53 11.07 -13.47
CA GLY A 61 1.41 9.65 -13.81
C GLY A 61 0.54 8.84 -12.83
N SER A 62 -0.53 9.42 -12.29
CA SER A 62 -1.50 8.75 -11.37
C SER A 62 -2.41 7.70 -12.04
N GLY A 63 -1.96 7.10 -13.14
CA GLY A 63 -2.82 6.28 -14.02
C GLY A 63 -3.92 7.08 -14.73
N GLY A 64 -3.86 8.42 -14.68
CA GLY A 64 -4.87 9.31 -15.26
C GLY A 64 -6.15 9.45 -14.43
N TYR A 65 -6.11 9.10 -13.14
CA TYR A 65 -7.25 9.25 -12.24
C TYR A 65 -7.11 10.45 -11.31
N HIS A 66 -8.22 11.16 -11.12
CA HIS A 66 -8.48 12.02 -9.97
C HIS A 66 -9.01 11.19 -8.78
N TYR A 67 -9.14 11.82 -7.60
CA TYR A 67 -9.58 11.12 -6.39
C TYR A 67 -10.79 11.82 -5.77
N ILE A 68 -11.87 11.09 -5.55
CA ILE A 68 -13.05 11.60 -4.84
C ILE A 68 -12.69 11.73 -3.35
N LEU A 69 -12.84 12.94 -2.81
CA LEU A 69 -12.58 13.27 -1.41
C LEU A 69 -13.83 13.06 -0.54
N ALA A 70 -15.00 13.43 -1.07
CA ALA A 70 -16.26 13.35 -0.35
C ALA A 70 -17.43 13.15 -1.31
N ASN A 71 -18.42 12.36 -0.88
CA ASN A 71 -19.74 12.27 -1.50
C ASN A 71 -20.70 13.20 -0.75
N LEU A 72 -21.22 14.21 -1.44
CA LEU A 72 -22.13 15.20 -0.85
C LEU A 72 -23.54 14.66 -0.62
N ASN A 73 -23.87 13.50 -1.20
CA ASN A 73 -25.14 12.81 -0.99
C ASN A 73 -25.09 11.88 0.24
N VAL A 74 -23.90 11.61 0.79
CA VAL A 74 -23.72 10.84 2.03
C VAL A 74 -23.68 11.81 3.21
N ALA A 75 -24.79 11.88 3.95
CA ALA A 75 -24.93 12.82 5.07
C ALA A 75 -24.08 12.47 6.30
N SER A 76 -23.87 11.19 6.56
CA SER A 76 -23.06 10.69 7.68
C SER A 76 -22.53 9.30 7.40
N LYS A 77 -21.44 8.95 8.08
CA LYS A 77 -20.87 7.60 8.13
C LYS A 77 -20.46 7.29 9.56
N ASP A 78 -20.94 6.19 10.09
CA ASP A 78 -20.61 5.75 11.44
C ASP A 78 -19.26 5.04 11.49
N LEU A 79 -18.62 5.08 12.65
CA LEU A 79 -17.37 4.37 12.91
C LEU A 79 -17.65 2.86 13.02
N SER A 80 -16.69 2.05 12.57
CA SER A 80 -16.65 0.64 12.98
C SER A 80 -16.50 0.54 14.51
N PRO A 81 -17.05 -0.49 15.16
CA PRO A 81 -16.98 -0.61 16.61
C PRO A 81 -15.56 -0.87 17.11
N GLU A 82 -14.78 -1.66 16.38
CA GLU A 82 -13.47 -2.14 16.80
C GLU A 82 -12.34 -1.16 16.50
N GLY A 83 -11.29 -1.25 17.30
CA GLY A 83 -10.04 -0.53 17.10
C GLY A 83 -10.10 0.94 17.51
N HIS A 84 -8.93 1.54 17.72
CA HIS A 84 -8.76 2.96 18.01
C HIS A 84 -7.47 3.55 17.42
N ILE A 85 -6.60 2.73 16.82
CA ILE A 85 -5.39 3.23 16.18
C ILE A 85 -5.75 3.98 14.90
N MET A 86 -5.10 5.13 14.71
CA MET A 86 -5.39 6.05 13.62
C MET A 86 -4.34 5.96 12.51
N LYS A 87 -4.80 5.84 11.26
CA LYS A 87 -4.01 5.99 10.02
C LYS A 87 -4.27 7.38 9.42
N LEU A 88 -3.34 7.86 8.59
CA LEU A 88 -3.34 9.24 8.06
C LEU A 88 -3.57 10.33 9.15
N ARG A 89 -2.94 10.14 10.32
CA ARG A 89 -3.14 10.93 11.55
C ARG A 89 -3.06 12.44 11.29
N TYR A 90 -3.99 13.18 11.91
CA TYR A 90 -4.04 14.66 11.86
C TYR A 90 -4.31 15.26 10.48
N THR A 91 -4.72 14.44 9.50
CA THR A 91 -5.27 14.93 8.22
C THR A 91 -6.80 14.88 8.25
N PRO A 92 -7.50 15.66 7.41
CA PRO A 92 -8.94 15.55 7.25
C PRO A 92 -9.42 14.17 6.77
N MET A 93 -8.51 13.32 6.28
CA MET A 93 -8.79 11.96 5.81
C MET A 93 -8.32 10.87 6.78
N GLN A 94 -8.05 11.23 8.05
CA GLN A 94 -7.68 10.23 9.05
C GLN A 94 -8.79 9.20 9.24
N LEU A 95 -8.38 7.95 9.48
CA LEU A 95 -9.30 6.84 9.68
C LEU A 95 -8.84 5.96 10.83
N LYS A 96 -9.82 5.31 11.46
CA LYS A 96 -9.63 4.35 12.54
C LYS A 96 -9.47 2.96 11.96
N VAL A 97 -8.53 2.19 12.49
CA VAL A 97 -8.36 0.77 12.21
C VAL A 97 -8.29 0.00 13.51
N LEU A 98 -8.47 -1.33 13.44
CA LEU A 98 -8.07 -2.25 14.50
C LEU A 98 -6.67 -2.76 14.16
N SER A 99 -5.65 -2.21 14.81
CA SER A 99 -4.29 -2.71 14.64
C SER A 99 -4.05 -3.97 15.46
N VAL A 100 -3.16 -4.84 14.96
CA VAL A 100 -2.85 -6.14 15.57
C VAL A 100 -2.36 -6.03 17.01
N GLU A 101 -1.75 -4.91 17.37
CA GLU A 101 -1.22 -4.59 18.70
C GLU A 101 -2.28 -4.14 19.70
N GLU A 102 -3.47 -3.75 19.28
CA GLU A 102 -4.52 -3.25 20.18
C GLU A 102 -5.05 -4.35 21.10
N GLN A 103 -5.49 -4.02 22.31
CA GLN A 103 -6.04 -4.99 23.26
C GLN A 103 -7.29 -5.71 22.72
N ASP A 104 -8.09 -5.01 21.90
CA ASP A 104 -9.28 -5.57 21.26
C ASP A 104 -8.94 -6.46 20.05
N SER A 105 -7.67 -6.51 19.64
CA SER A 105 -7.22 -7.39 18.56
C SER A 105 -7.24 -8.85 19.02
N PRO A 106 -7.76 -9.79 18.20
CA PRO A 106 -7.67 -11.21 18.49
C PRO A 106 -6.21 -11.72 18.52
N TYR A 107 -5.25 -10.90 18.07
CA TYR A 107 -3.84 -11.23 18.01
C TYR A 107 -2.99 -10.52 19.09
N HIS A 108 -3.62 -9.77 20.01
CA HIS A 108 -2.91 -8.96 21.00
C HIS A 108 -1.93 -9.78 21.85
N GLU A 109 -2.43 -10.81 22.53
CA GLU A 109 -1.65 -11.65 23.44
C GLU A 109 -0.50 -12.36 22.71
N ASP A 110 -0.77 -12.77 21.46
CA ASP A 110 0.25 -13.40 20.63
C ASP A 110 1.39 -12.44 20.28
N LEU A 111 1.07 -11.16 20.03
CA LEU A 111 2.06 -10.14 19.71
C LEU A 111 2.80 -9.63 20.94
N VAL A 112 2.17 -9.60 22.12
CA VAL A 112 2.84 -9.29 23.38
C VAL A 112 4.00 -10.27 23.65
N ALA A 113 3.82 -11.54 23.28
CA ALA A 113 4.85 -12.58 23.44
C ALA A 113 5.80 -12.72 22.24
N ALA A 114 5.52 -12.08 21.11
CA ALA A 114 6.28 -12.28 19.88
C ALA A 114 7.53 -11.39 19.82
N ASP A 115 8.70 -12.02 19.64
CA ASP A 115 10.00 -11.32 19.59
C ASP A 115 10.89 -11.79 18.42
N SER A 116 10.35 -12.65 17.56
CA SER A 116 11.08 -13.20 16.41
C SER A 116 10.16 -13.67 15.29
N ILE A 117 10.67 -13.63 14.07
CA ILE A 117 10.09 -14.28 12.89
C ILE A 117 10.79 -15.60 12.52
N GLU A 118 11.58 -16.17 13.44
CA GLU A 118 12.10 -17.56 13.40
C GLU A 118 12.83 -17.92 12.10
N GLY A 119 13.69 -17.03 11.62
CA GLY A 119 14.49 -17.27 10.42
C GLY A 119 13.72 -17.19 9.10
N ILE A 120 12.46 -16.72 9.10
CA ILE A 120 11.71 -16.53 7.85
C ILE A 120 12.50 -15.59 6.91
N PRO A 121 12.71 -15.99 5.64
CA PRO A 121 13.29 -15.11 4.63
C PRO A 121 12.37 -13.93 4.33
N VAL A 122 12.94 -12.73 4.35
CA VAL A 122 12.22 -11.51 4.03
C VAL A 122 12.84 -10.83 2.81
N LEU A 123 12.12 -10.87 1.70
CA LEU A 123 12.48 -10.22 0.45
C LEU A 123 12.08 -8.74 0.52
N VAL A 124 13.05 -7.86 0.71
CA VAL A 124 12.81 -6.42 0.80
C VAL A 124 12.99 -5.80 -0.58
N GLY A 125 11.91 -5.34 -1.19
CA GLY A 125 11.88 -4.69 -2.49
C GLY A 125 11.76 -3.17 -2.39
N THR A 126 12.25 -2.47 -3.42
CA THR A 126 12.21 -0.99 -3.49
C THR A 126 11.06 -0.45 -4.34
N LEU A 127 10.32 -1.33 -5.03
CA LEU A 127 9.24 -0.97 -5.94
C LEU A 127 8.06 -1.92 -5.75
N HIS A 128 6.85 -1.36 -5.75
CA HIS A 128 5.63 -2.18 -5.74
C HIS A 128 5.56 -3.17 -6.90
N SER A 129 6.07 -2.79 -8.08
CA SER A 129 6.06 -3.66 -9.27
C SER A 129 6.91 -4.93 -9.12
N MET A 130 7.77 -5.04 -8.10
CA MET A 130 8.52 -6.25 -7.79
C MET A 130 7.63 -7.35 -7.17
N LEU A 131 6.48 -6.99 -6.58
CA LEU A 131 5.61 -7.94 -5.89
C LEU A 131 5.13 -9.08 -6.81
N ALA A 132 4.59 -8.74 -7.99
CA ALA A 132 4.06 -9.72 -8.94
C ALA A 132 5.07 -10.79 -9.39
N PRO A 133 6.25 -10.43 -9.95
CA PRO A 133 7.21 -11.44 -10.39
C PRO A 133 7.75 -12.29 -9.23
N LEU A 134 7.93 -11.71 -8.04
CA LEU A 134 8.35 -12.47 -6.86
C LEU A 134 7.28 -13.50 -6.44
N CYS A 135 6.02 -13.08 -6.27
CA CYS A 135 4.93 -14.00 -5.94
C CYS A 135 4.75 -15.10 -7.00
N LEU A 136 4.89 -14.78 -8.28
CA LEU A 136 4.80 -15.77 -9.37
C LEU A 136 5.89 -16.84 -9.24
N GLN A 137 7.14 -16.43 -8.99
CA GLN A 137 8.25 -17.37 -8.85
C GLN A 137 8.14 -18.20 -7.58
N LEU A 138 7.81 -17.58 -6.45
CA LEU A 138 7.63 -18.26 -5.16
C LEU A 138 6.45 -19.24 -5.23
N GLY A 139 5.36 -18.85 -5.91
CA GLY A 139 4.22 -19.73 -6.16
C GLY A 139 4.56 -20.93 -7.04
N GLN A 140 5.44 -20.78 -8.04
CA GLN A 140 5.97 -21.92 -8.81
C GLN A 140 6.77 -22.90 -7.95
N TRP A 141 7.40 -22.42 -6.88
CA TRP A 141 8.07 -23.26 -5.89
C TRP A 141 7.14 -23.80 -4.80
N GLY A 142 5.85 -23.46 -4.85
CA GLY A 142 4.85 -23.89 -3.87
C GLY A 142 4.96 -23.19 -2.51
N LEU A 143 5.63 -22.04 -2.44
CA LEU A 143 5.86 -21.30 -1.19
C LEU A 143 4.69 -20.37 -0.87
N LYS A 144 4.31 -20.33 0.41
CA LYS A 144 3.34 -19.40 0.96
C LYS A 144 3.99 -18.03 1.17
N VAL A 145 3.33 -17.01 0.61
CA VAL A 145 3.83 -15.64 0.62
C VAL A 145 2.91 -14.74 1.40
N ALA A 146 3.45 -13.97 2.34
CA ALA A 146 2.80 -12.81 2.93
C ALA A 146 3.44 -11.52 2.41
N TYR A 147 2.66 -10.44 2.32
CA TYR A 147 3.14 -9.14 1.87
C TYR A 147 2.92 -8.06 2.93
N VAL A 148 4.00 -7.42 3.37
CA VAL A 148 3.94 -6.24 4.23
C VAL A 148 4.11 -5.00 3.36
N MET A 149 3.04 -4.21 3.22
CA MET A 149 3.05 -2.96 2.47
C MET A 149 3.43 -1.80 3.37
N THR A 150 4.56 -1.17 3.05
CA THR A 150 5.06 0.02 3.77
C THR A 150 4.22 1.25 3.45
N ASP A 151 4.34 2.28 4.30
CA ASP A 151 3.69 3.56 4.10
C ASP A 151 4.52 4.55 3.27
N GLY A 152 5.49 4.06 2.50
CA GLY A 152 6.28 4.89 1.58
C GLY A 152 5.45 5.71 0.58
N ALA A 153 4.21 5.30 0.31
CA ALA A 153 3.21 6.07 -0.45
C ALA A 153 1.94 6.43 0.36
N ALA A 154 1.82 5.95 1.61
CA ALA A 154 0.70 6.17 2.54
C ALA A 154 -0.70 6.08 1.88
N LEU A 155 -0.98 4.96 1.21
CA LEU A 155 -2.19 4.75 0.41
C LEU A 155 -2.97 3.49 0.86
N PRO A 156 -4.25 3.36 0.47
CA PRO A 156 -5.00 2.13 0.67
C PRO A 156 -4.46 0.99 -0.19
N MET A 157 -4.26 -0.20 0.38
CA MET A 157 -3.84 -1.40 -0.35
C MET A 157 -4.79 -1.77 -1.48
N ALA A 158 -6.08 -1.45 -1.30
CA ALA A 158 -7.10 -1.56 -2.33
C ALA A 158 -6.69 -0.83 -3.62
N PHE A 159 -5.83 0.19 -3.62
CA PHE A 159 -5.33 0.81 -4.85
C PHE A 159 -4.61 -0.17 -5.80
N SER A 160 -3.91 -1.17 -5.25
CA SER A 160 -3.17 -2.13 -6.07
C SER A 160 -4.10 -3.17 -6.70
N ASN A 161 -4.21 -3.16 -8.04
CA ASN A 161 -4.84 -4.26 -8.78
C ASN A 161 -3.98 -5.54 -8.69
N THR A 162 -2.65 -5.38 -8.66
CA THR A 162 -1.69 -6.49 -8.53
C THR A 162 -1.95 -7.31 -7.26
N VAL A 163 -2.13 -6.66 -6.11
CA VAL A 163 -2.43 -7.37 -4.85
C VAL A 163 -3.74 -8.16 -4.97
N ALA A 164 -4.79 -7.54 -5.52
CA ALA A 164 -6.09 -8.22 -5.71
C ALA A 164 -5.97 -9.44 -6.64
N GLU A 165 -5.26 -9.32 -7.76
CA GLU A 165 -5.06 -10.43 -8.69
C GLU A 165 -4.22 -11.56 -8.09
N LEU A 166 -3.16 -11.24 -7.33
CA LEU A 166 -2.31 -12.25 -6.69
C LEU A 166 -3.09 -13.02 -5.61
N LYS A 167 -3.92 -12.34 -4.82
CA LYS A 167 -4.81 -13.00 -3.85
C LYS A 167 -5.83 -13.90 -4.54
N ASN A 168 -6.50 -13.42 -5.59
CA ASN A 168 -7.47 -14.20 -6.36
C ASN A 168 -6.87 -15.46 -7.00
N LYS A 169 -5.56 -15.43 -7.31
CA LYS A 169 -4.80 -16.57 -7.87
C LYS A 169 -4.15 -17.44 -6.79
N ASN A 170 -4.38 -17.18 -5.51
CA ASN A 170 -3.74 -17.84 -4.37
C ASN A 170 -2.19 -17.78 -4.41
N LEU A 171 -1.62 -16.74 -5.01
CA LEU A 171 -0.17 -16.48 -5.05
C LEU A 171 0.28 -15.54 -3.92
N LEU A 172 -0.66 -14.98 -3.18
CA LEU A 172 -0.45 -14.13 -2.01
C LEU A 172 -1.46 -14.53 -0.94
N HIS A 173 -0.97 -14.96 0.22
CA HIS A 173 -1.75 -15.66 1.24
C HIS A 173 -2.21 -14.75 2.39
N GLY A 174 -1.63 -13.56 2.48
CA GLY A 174 -2.03 -12.55 3.46
C GLY A 174 -1.27 -11.26 3.25
N THR A 175 -1.88 -10.16 3.67
CA THR A 175 -1.28 -8.84 3.59
C THR A 175 -1.34 -8.07 4.91
N VAL A 176 -0.29 -7.30 5.17
CA VAL A 176 -0.23 -6.40 6.32
C VAL A 176 0.08 -5.00 5.84
N THR A 177 -0.66 -4.01 6.31
CA THR A 177 -0.34 -2.59 6.10
C THR A 177 0.27 -1.98 7.34
N ILE A 178 1.40 -1.30 7.19
CA ILE A 178 2.11 -0.67 8.30
C ILE A 178 2.09 0.86 8.20
N GLY A 179 2.44 1.55 9.30
CA GLY A 179 2.60 3.00 9.31
C GLY A 179 1.29 3.70 8.94
N HIS A 180 1.32 4.53 7.90
CA HIS A 180 0.14 5.23 7.37
C HIS A 180 -0.52 4.58 6.13
N ALA A 181 0.00 3.46 5.63
CA ALA A 181 -0.75 2.60 4.71
C ALA A 181 -1.88 1.87 5.46
N PHE A 182 -2.94 1.50 4.74
CA PHE A 182 -4.13 0.87 5.31
C PHE A 182 -4.88 -0.01 4.30
N GLY A 183 -5.87 -0.76 4.73
CA GLY A 183 -6.68 -1.69 3.94
C GLY A 183 -6.04 -3.05 3.69
N GLY A 184 -5.04 -3.46 4.48
CA GLY A 184 -4.49 -4.81 4.47
C GLY A 184 -5.44 -5.84 5.12
N ASP A 185 -5.12 -7.13 5.03
CA ASP A 185 -5.82 -8.16 5.83
C ASP A 185 -5.58 -7.95 7.33
N LEU A 186 -4.40 -7.41 7.67
CA LEU A 186 -4.03 -6.95 9.00
C LEU A 186 -3.50 -5.52 8.93
N GLU A 187 -3.72 -4.78 10.01
CA GLU A 187 -3.19 -3.44 10.20
C GLU A 187 -2.17 -3.47 11.32
N ALA A 188 -0.99 -2.88 11.09
CA ALA A 188 0.06 -2.79 12.10
C ALA A 188 0.61 -1.37 12.18
N VAL A 189 1.16 -1.02 13.34
CA VAL A 189 1.71 0.31 13.62
C VAL A 189 3.01 0.55 12.84
N ASN A 190 3.90 -0.44 12.75
CA ASN A 190 5.20 -0.29 12.11
C ASN A 190 5.71 -1.60 11.49
N ILE A 191 6.93 -1.58 10.94
CA ILE A 191 7.53 -2.74 10.28
C ILE A 191 7.72 -3.94 11.21
N TYR A 192 8.08 -3.73 12.47
CA TYR A 192 8.35 -4.81 13.42
C TYR A 192 7.08 -5.58 13.73
N SER A 193 6.04 -4.87 14.16
CA SER A 193 4.74 -5.50 14.43
C SER A 193 4.12 -6.07 13.16
N GLY A 194 4.34 -5.44 12.00
CA GLY A 194 3.89 -5.97 10.72
C GLY A 194 4.53 -7.31 10.35
N LEU A 195 5.84 -7.47 10.58
CA LEU A 195 6.56 -8.72 10.37
C LEU A 195 6.12 -9.81 11.34
N LEU A 196 6.00 -9.48 12.63
CA LEU A 196 5.53 -10.40 13.67
C LEU A 196 4.09 -10.89 13.39
N ALA A 197 3.21 -9.97 13.00
CA ALA A 197 1.83 -10.30 12.62
C ALA A 197 1.77 -11.17 11.37
N ALA A 198 2.57 -10.85 10.34
CA ALA A 198 2.65 -11.67 9.14
C ALA A 198 3.06 -13.11 9.47
N LYS A 199 4.10 -13.28 10.28
CA LYS A 199 4.55 -14.59 10.78
C LYS A 199 3.45 -15.30 11.55
N LYS A 200 2.88 -14.64 12.55
CA LYS A 200 1.94 -15.26 13.49
C LYS A 200 0.64 -15.70 12.83
N VAL A 201 0.06 -14.85 11.96
CA VAL A 201 -1.29 -15.06 11.43
C VAL A 201 -1.28 -15.88 10.15
N PHE A 202 -0.33 -15.59 9.23
CA PHE A 202 -0.32 -16.24 7.92
C PHE A 202 0.62 -17.46 7.86
N ASN A 203 1.56 -17.58 8.81
CA ASN A 203 2.61 -18.60 8.82
C ASN A 203 3.24 -18.82 7.43
N PRO A 204 3.78 -17.75 6.80
CA PRO A 204 4.29 -17.81 5.45
C PRO A 204 5.66 -18.47 5.40
N ASP A 205 6.02 -19.05 4.26
CA ASP A 205 7.38 -19.52 4.00
C ASP A 205 8.32 -18.35 3.66
N VAL A 206 7.77 -17.27 3.07
CA VAL A 206 8.51 -16.06 2.69
C VAL A 206 7.64 -14.82 2.92
N ILE A 207 8.25 -13.76 3.47
CA ILE A 207 7.62 -12.44 3.54
C ILE A 207 8.22 -11.55 2.46
N ILE A 208 7.38 -10.82 1.73
CA ILE A 208 7.81 -9.73 0.85
C ILE A 208 7.50 -8.41 1.57
N VAL A 209 8.46 -7.49 1.62
CA VAL A 209 8.24 -6.12 2.11
C VAL A 209 8.53 -5.15 0.98
N ALA A 210 7.57 -4.28 0.66
CA ALA A 210 7.75 -3.19 -0.30
C ALA A 210 6.63 -2.16 -0.15
N MET A 211 6.90 -0.90 -0.50
CA MET A 211 5.85 0.13 -0.61
C MET A 211 4.72 -0.23 -1.57
N GLY A 212 3.57 0.41 -1.37
CA GLY A 212 2.47 0.46 -2.34
C GLY A 212 2.87 1.21 -3.63
N PRO A 213 1.98 1.24 -4.65
CA PRO A 213 2.25 2.02 -5.87
C PRO A 213 2.60 3.49 -5.60
N GLY A 214 3.43 4.11 -6.45
CA GLY A 214 3.73 5.55 -6.34
C GLY A 214 5.07 5.87 -5.66
N ILE A 215 6.13 5.15 -6.02
CA ILE A 215 7.49 5.49 -5.58
C ILE A 215 7.82 6.97 -5.89
N VAL A 216 8.35 7.68 -4.89
CA VAL A 216 8.96 8.99 -5.09
C VAL A 216 10.44 8.82 -5.35
N GLY A 217 10.96 9.57 -6.32
CA GLY A 217 12.38 9.67 -6.60
C GLY A 217 12.71 11.07 -7.08
N THR A 218 13.75 11.65 -6.51
CA THR A 218 14.28 12.96 -6.88
C THR A 218 15.63 12.79 -7.58
N GLY A 219 16.26 13.89 -7.99
CA GLY A 219 17.62 13.87 -8.54
C GLY A 219 18.73 13.78 -7.48
N THR A 220 18.40 13.68 -6.20
CA THR A 220 19.38 13.67 -5.11
C THR A 220 19.66 12.24 -4.61
N LYS A 221 20.84 12.01 -4.03
CA LYS A 221 21.30 10.67 -3.59
C LYS A 221 20.31 9.97 -2.66
N TRP A 222 19.73 10.69 -1.71
CA TRP A 222 18.88 10.12 -0.65
C TRP A 222 17.39 10.38 -0.86
N GLY A 223 17.02 11.26 -1.79
CA GLY A 223 15.62 11.65 -1.98
C GLY A 223 14.85 10.65 -2.84
N PHE A 224 14.72 9.41 -2.39
CA PHE A 224 13.86 8.40 -3.01
C PHE A 224 13.26 7.47 -1.94
N THR A 225 11.99 7.08 -2.10
CA THR A 225 11.28 6.29 -1.07
C THR A 225 11.97 4.96 -0.78
N GLY A 226 12.52 4.31 -1.81
CA GLY A 226 13.13 2.99 -1.71
C GLY A 226 14.37 2.91 -0.82
N VAL A 227 14.85 4.05 -0.29
CA VAL A 227 15.92 4.09 0.72
C VAL A 227 15.53 3.32 1.99
N GLU A 228 14.23 3.21 2.28
CA GLU A 228 13.67 2.43 3.40
C GLU A 228 14.10 0.96 3.40
N GLN A 229 14.54 0.41 2.25
CA GLN A 229 15.02 -0.97 2.15
C GLN A 229 16.12 -1.27 3.17
N GLY A 230 17.03 -0.31 3.45
CA GLY A 230 18.10 -0.51 4.42
C GLY A 230 17.57 -0.64 5.85
N GLU A 231 16.66 0.24 6.25
CA GLU A 231 16.01 0.22 7.57
C GLU A 231 15.21 -1.07 7.78
N ILE A 232 14.51 -1.53 6.75
CA ILE A 232 13.72 -2.75 6.80
C ILE A 232 14.62 -3.99 6.91
N LEU A 233 15.74 -4.05 6.18
CA LEU A 233 16.69 -5.17 6.31
C LEU A 233 17.21 -5.28 7.76
N ASN A 234 17.49 -4.15 8.42
CA ASN A 234 17.89 -4.14 9.83
C ASN A 234 16.74 -4.59 10.76
N ALA A 235 15.49 -4.19 10.47
CA ALA A 235 14.34 -4.63 11.25
C ALA A 235 14.12 -6.16 11.14
N VAL A 236 14.34 -6.73 9.96
CA VAL A 236 14.29 -8.19 9.74
C VAL A 236 15.36 -8.91 10.56
N ASP A 237 16.60 -8.42 10.52
CA ASP A 237 17.71 -8.98 11.30
C ASP A 237 17.45 -8.89 12.82
N THR A 238 16.92 -7.75 13.28
CA THR A 238 16.52 -7.54 14.69
C THR A 238 15.52 -8.59 15.16
N LEU A 239 14.57 -8.98 14.31
CA LEU A 239 13.58 -10.03 14.60
C LEU A 239 14.07 -11.45 14.28
N GLN A 240 15.39 -11.63 14.09
CA GLN A 240 16.03 -12.91 13.81
C GLN A 240 15.46 -13.60 12.54
N GLY A 241 15.06 -12.82 11.54
CA GLY A 241 14.74 -13.30 10.20
C GLY A 241 15.97 -13.39 9.29
N VAL A 242 15.76 -13.76 8.03
CA VAL A 242 16.82 -13.73 7.02
C VAL A 242 16.59 -12.54 6.08
N PRO A 243 17.34 -11.42 6.25
CA PRO A 243 17.17 -10.23 5.42
C PRO A 243 17.70 -10.47 4.01
N ILE A 244 16.85 -10.29 3.00
CA ILE A 244 17.22 -10.45 1.58
C ILE A 244 16.93 -9.15 0.84
N CYS A 245 17.99 -8.46 0.43
CA CYS A 245 17.90 -7.30 -0.44
C CYS A 245 17.50 -7.74 -1.86
N VAL A 246 16.33 -7.30 -2.35
CA VAL A 246 15.95 -7.47 -3.75
C VAL A 246 16.51 -6.28 -4.54
N PRO A 247 17.54 -6.49 -5.39
CA PRO A 247 18.16 -5.40 -6.10
C PRO A 247 17.25 -4.88 -7.22
N ARG A 248 17.28 -3.57 -7.45
CA ARG A 248 16.68 -2.99 -8.66
C ARG A 248 17.69 -3.09 -9.80
N ILE A 249 17.43 -4.03 -10.71
CA ILE A 249 18.25 -4.23 -11.91
C ILE A 249 17.44 -3.82 -13.13
N SER A 250 18.02 -2.99 -14.01
CA SER A 250 17.42 -2.64 -15.28
C SER A 250 18.49 -2.53 -16.36
N PHE A 251 18.16 -2.96 -17.57
CA PHE A 251 18.98 -2.73 -18.77
C PHE A 251 18.21 -1.94 -19.84
N ALA A 252 16.94 -1.64 -19.59
CA ALA A 252 16.06 -0.92 -20.48
C ALA A 252 16.21 0.61 -20.37
N ASP A 253 16.78 1.09 -19.26
CA ASP A 253 17.05 2.52 -19.07
C ASP A 253 18.36 2.90 -19.76
N SER A 254 18.31 3.91 -20.63
CA SER A 254 19.47 4.39 -21.38
C SER A 254 20.45 5.19 -20.52
N ARG A 255 20.05 5.63 -19.32
CA ARG A 255 20.90 6.39 -18.41
C ARG A 255 21.82 5.43 -17.65
N ASP A 256 23.13 5.66 -17.72
CA ASP A 256 24.15 4.76 -17.16
C ASP A 256 23.91 4.40 -15.68
N ARG A 257 23.47 5.34 -14.84
CA ARG A 257 23.17 5.11 -13.41
C ARG A 257 21.97 4.18 -13.12
N HIS A 258 21.22 3.82 -14.15
CA HIS A 258 20.06 2.93 -14.09
C HIS A 258 20.27 1.65 -14.91
N LYS A 259 21.47 1.45 -15.47
CA LYS A 259 21.87 0.26 -16.22
C LYS A 259 22.65 -0.70 -15.33
N GLY A 260 22.28 -1.97 -15.33
CA GLY A 260 22.80 -2.95 -14.36
C GLY A 260 22.16 -2.76 -12.99
N VAL A 261 22.96 -2.82 -11.92
CA VAL A 261 22.48 -2.55 -10.56
C VAL A 261 22.22 -1.05 -10.40
N SER A 262 20.99 -0.68 -10.06
CA SER A 262 20.61 0.71 -9.89
C SER A 262 21.43 1.38 -8.78
N HIS A 263 21.82 2.64 -9.00
CA HIS A 263 22.47 3.44 -7.96
C HIS A 263 21.64 3.56 -6.66
N HIS A 264 20.30 3.46 -6.74
CA HIS A 264 19.44 3.39 -5.56
C HIS A 264 19.77 2.18 -4.69
N THR A 265 19.92 1.00 -5.29
CA THR A 265 20.33 -0.21 -4.58
C THR A 265 21.74 -0.08 -4.02
N LEU A 266 22.68 0.47 -4.78
CA LEU A 266 24.04 0.71 -4.27
C LEU A 266 24.05 1.68 -3.08
N THR A 267 23.18 2.69 -3.08
CA THR A 267 23.05 3.65 -1.98
C THR A 267 22.50 3.01 -0.71
N VAL A 268 21.58 2.05 -0.82
CA VAL A 268 21.05 1.29 0.32
C VAL A 268 22.11 0.38 0.94
N LEU A 269 23.03 -0.17 0.13
CA LEU A 269 24.04 -1.14 0.55
C LEU A 269 25.38 -0.53 0.96
N SER A 270 25.54 0.79 0.87
CA SER A 270 26.80 1.51 1.20
C SER A 270 26.76 2.09 2.60
#